data_AF-A0A7X7HAB4-F1
#
_entry.id   AF-A0A7X7HAB4-F1
#
_cell.length_a   1.000
_cell.length_b   1.000
_cell.length_c   1.000
_cell.angle_alpha   90.00
_cell.angle_beta   90.00
_cell.angle_gamma   90.00
#
_symmetry.space_group_name_H-M   'P 1'
#
loop_
_entity.id
_entity.type
_entity.pdbx_description
1 polymer ?
#
loop_
_entity_poly.entity_id
_entity_poly.type
_entity_poly.pdbx_seq_one_letter_code
_entity_poly.pdbx_strand_id
1 'polypeptide(L)'
;YDPKINIYDVIIATSAYSESSYAKVAFNYDENILEGTPELIQDLNIAANKLQIPVFNEIIHSSDVFYRKHGDVFKDVRDCYNCAAVEMESFALFANARYLKKKAACILTVSDSLVTHEETTAAERQSSFNKMMEIALEAAK
;
A
#
# COMPACT_ATOMS: atom_id res chain seq x y z
N TYR A 1 2.14 7.75 7.66
CA TYR A 1 1.58 7.75 9.02
C TYR A 1 2.62 7.42 10.08
N ASP A 2 3.55 6.52 9.76
CA ASP A 2 4.70 6.20 10.61
C ASP A 2 5.84 7.22 10.39
N PRO A 3 6.38 7.86 11.44
CA PRO A 3 7.53 8.76 11.33
C PRO A 3 8.84 8.10 10.85
N LYS A 4 8.92 6.77 10.81
CA LYS A 4 10.07 6.03 10.29
C LYS A 4 10.09 5.94 8.76
N ILE A 5 8.96 6.20 8.12
CA ILE A 5 8.80 6.08 6.67
C ILE A 5 8.90 7.49 6.07
N ASN A 6 9.91 7.67 5.22
CA ASN A 6 10.23 8.93 4.56
C ASN A 6 9.74 8.94 3.11
N ILE A 7 9.73 10.12 2.50
CA ILE A 7 9.49 10.25 1.05
C ILE A 7 10.53 9.42 0.29
N TYR A 8 10.09 8.81 -0.82
CA TYR A 8 10.85 7.88 -1.67
C TYR A 8 11.12 6.50 -1.07
N ASP A 9 10.73 6.25 0.17
CA ASP A 9 10.75 4.89 0.71
C ASP A 9 9.72 4.02 -0.05
N VAL A 10 10.05 2.74 -0.15
CA VAL A 10 9.23 1.75 -0.84
C VAL A 10 8.53 0.88 0.20
N ILE A 11 7.22 0.70 0.03
CA ILE A 11 6.38 -0.13 0.88
C ILE A 11 5.87 -1.31 0.06
N ILE A 12 6.03 -2.52 0.57
CA ILE A 12 5.31 -3.71 0.11
C ILE A 12 4.13 -3.90 1.06
N ALA A 13 2.92 -3.81 0.54
CA ALA A 13 1.72 -3.95 1.34
C ALA A 13 1.51 -5.43 1.70
N THR A 14 1.60 -5.77 2.99
CA THR A 14 1.27 -7.12 3.48
C THR A 14 -0.24 -7.31 3.54
N SER A 15 -0.97 -6.23 3.85
CA SER A 15 -2.44 -6.19 3.87
C SER A 15 -2.93 -4.77 3.62
N ALA A 16 -4.20 -4.66 3.21
CA ALA A 16 -4.89 -3.38 3.06
C ALA A 16 -6.12 -3.36 3.99
N TYR A 17 -6.19 -2.34 4.84
CA TYR A 17 -7.38 -1.97 5.59
C TYR A 17 -8.23 -0.99 4.77
N SER A 18 -9.56 -1.11 4.81
CA SER A 18 -10.45 -0.12 4.21
C SER A 18 -11.73 0.08 5.01
N GLU A 19 -12.26 1.30 4.93
CA GLU A 19 -13.63 1.63 5.36
C GLU A 19 -14.66 1.37 4.24
N SER A 20 -14.19 1.02 3.04
CA SER A 20 -15.05 0.84 1.86
C SER A 20 -15.99 -0.34 2.01
N SER A 21 -17.25 -0.16 1.62
CA SER A 21 -18.20 -1.26 1.52
C SER A 21 -17.95 -2.18 0.33
N TYR A 22 -16.93 -1.93 -0.49
CA TYR A 22 -16.69 -2.62 -1.77
C TYR A 22 -16.66 -4.15 -1.62
N ALA A 23 -15.81 -4.69 -0.74
CA ALA A 23 -15.64 -6.14 -0.60
C ALA A 23 -16.93 -6.83 -0.13
N LYS A 24 -17.68 -6.18 0.76
CA LYS A 24 -18.99 -6.66 1.23
C LYS A 24 -20.01 -6.68 0.11
N VAL A 25 -20.14 -5.59 -0.63
CA VAL A 25 -21.15 -5.46 -1.69
C VAL A 25 -20.81 -6.33 -2.90
N ALA A 26 -19.54 -6.41 -3.30
CA ALA A 26 -19.11 -7.16 -4.47
C ALA A 26 -19.08 -8.68 -4.24
N PHE A 27 -18.60 -9.12 -3.07
CA PHE A 27 -18.26 -10.54 -2.84
C PHE A 27 -18.75 -11.10 -1.50
N ASN A 28 -19.52 -10.32 -0.72
CA ASN A 28 -20.02 -10.68 0.60
C ASN A 28 -18.90 -10.98 1.64
N TYR A 29 -17.77 -10.29 1.55
CA TYR A 29 -16.70 -10.33 2.55
C TYR A 29 -17.00 -9.34 3.68
N ASP A 30 -16.99 -9.81 4.93
CA ASP A 30 -17.24 -8.99 6.12
C ASP A 30 -15.95 -8.39 6.69
N GLU A 31 -14.79 -8.83 6.19
CA GLU A 31 -13.48 -8.37 6.60
C GLU A 31 -13.15 -6.99 6.02
N ASN A 32 -12.69 -6.10 6.89
CA ASN A 32 -12.20 -4.77 6.51
C ASN A 32 -10.68 -4.73 6.31
N ILE A 33 -10.00 -5.87 6.49
CA ILE A 33 -8.57 -6.05 6.20
C ILE A 33 -8.45 -7.25 5.27
N LEU A 34 -7.80 -7.04 4.14
CA LEU A 34 -7.52 -8.10 3.16
C LEU A 34 -6.03 -8.18 2.89
N GLU A 35 -5.52 -9.41 2.78
CA GLU A 35 -4.10 -9.69 2.61
C GLU A 35 -3.72 -9.68 1.12
N GLY A 36 -2.49 -9.23 0.83
CA GLY A 36 -1.85 -9.52 -0.44
C GLY A 36 -1.49 -11.00 -0.54
N THR A 37 -1.24 -11.49 -1.75
CA THR A 37 -0.87 -12.91 -1.94
C THR A 37 0.53 -13.19 -1.34
N PRO A 38 0.67 -14.11 -0.38
CA PRO A 38 1.93 -14.34 0.32
C PRO A 38 3.11 -14.67 -0.60
N GLU A 39 2.89 -15.46 -1.65
CA GLU A 39 3.97 -15.80 -2.57
C GLU A 39 4.46 -14.57 -3.36
N LEU A 40 3.56 -13.69 -3.79
CA LEU A 40 3.95 -12.47 -4.50
C LEU A 40 4.66 -11.47 -3.58
N ILE A 41 4.23 -11.37 -2.32
CA ILE A 41 4.93 -10.56 -1.30
C ILE A 41 6.34 -11.10 -1.10
N GLN A 42 6.52 -12.41 -1.04
CA GLN A 42 7.84 -13.04 -0.93
C GLN A 42 8.70 -12.76 -2.17
N ASP A 43 8.15 -12.88 -3.38
CA ASP A 43 8.86 -12.60 -4.63
C ASP A 43 9.34 -11.14 -4.70
N LEU A 44 8.48 -10.19 -4.29
CA LEU A 44 8.85 -8.77 -4.17
C LEU A 44 9.98 -8.54 -3.15
N ASN A 45 9.94 -9.20 -2.00
CA ASN A 45 11.00 -9.10 -1.00
C ASN A 45 12.33 -9.71 -1.50
N ILE A 46 12.29 -10.83 -2.22
CA ILE A 46 13.49 -11.43 -2.84
C ILE A 46 14.08 -10.48 -3.89
N ALA A 47 13.24 -9.91 -4.74
CA ALA A 47 13.65 -8.92 -5.75
C ALA A 47 14.28 -7.68 -5.12
N ALA A 48 13.63 -7.11 -4.09
CA ALA A 48 14.16 -5.96 -3.35
C ALA A 48 15.54 -6.25 -2.72
N ASN A 49 15.69 -7.41 -2.08
CA ASN A 49 16.96 -7.86 -1.50
C ASN A 49 18.06 -8.02 -2.56
N LYS A 50 17.73 -8.60 -3.72
CA LYS A 50 18.67 -8.79 -4.84
C LYS A 50 19.15 -7.45 -5.41
N LEU A 51 18.25 -6.48 -5.51
CA LEU A 51 18.53 -5.13 -5.99
C LEU A 51 19.13 -4.23 -4.90
N GLN A 52 19.24 -4.71 -3.65
CA GLN A 52 19.70 -3.96 -2.49
C GLN A 52 18.87 -2.69 -2.23
N ILE A 53 17.57 -2.75 -2.53
CA ILE A 53 16.63 -1.66 -2.28
C ILE A 53 15.92 -1.94 -0.95
N PRO A 54 16.03 -1.06 0.07
CA PRO A 54 15.31 -1.24 1.33
C PRO A 54 13.80 -1.05 1.12
N VAL A 55 13.02 -1.88 1.80
CA VAL A 55 11.55 -1.86 1.73
C VAL A 55 10.96 -2.02 3.13
N PHE A 56 9.78 -1.44 3.34
CA PHE A 56 8.95 -1.67 4.52
C PHE A 56 7.82 -2.65 4.17
N ASN A 57 7.53 -3.59 5.06
CA ASN A 57 6.41 -4.53 4.90
C ASN A 57 5.30 -4.14 5.87
N GLU A 58 4.26 -3.50 5.38
CA GLU A 58 3.30 -2.79 6.24
C GLU A 58 1.85 -3.03 5.83
N ILE A 59 0.94 -2.78 6.78
CA ILE A 59 -0.50 -2.64 6.48
C ILE A 59 -0.72 -1.23 5.92
N ILE A 60 -1.50 -1.11 4.86
CA ILE A 60 -1.86 0.17 4.23
C ILE A 60 -3.34 0.47 4.40
N HIS A 61 -3.68 1.76 4.50
CA HIS A 61 -5.07 2.22 4.45
C HIS A 61 -5.47 2.48 3.00
N SER A 62 -6.43 1.73 2.50
CA SER A 62 -7.06 1.92 1.19
C SER A 62 -8.31 2.78 1.37
N SER A 63 -8.20 4.08 1.12
CA SER A 63 -9.25 5.06 1.44
C SER A 63 -10.09 5.44 0.23
N ASP A 64 -11.41 5.50 0.40
CA ASP A 64 -12.31 6.06 -0.62
C ASP A 64 -12.27 7.60 -0.66
N VAL A 65 -11.81 8.24 0.42
CA VAL A 65 -11.91 9.69 0.64
C VAL A 65 -10.55 10.30 0.91
N PHE A 66 -10.02 11.01 -0.08
CA PHE A 66 -8.77 11.76 0.04
C PHE A 66 -8.90 12.97 0.99
N TYR A 67 -9.92 13.81 0.78
CA TYR A 67 -10.17 15.01 1.59
C TYR A 67 -11.30 14.81 2.60
N ARG A 68 -10.97 14.72 3.88
CA ARG A 68 -11.95 14.52 4.96
C ARG A 68 -12.36 15.84 5.61
N LYS A 69 -13.66 16.00 5.84
CA LYS A 69 -14.23 17.17 6.52
C LYS A 69 -13.90 17.21 8.02
N HIS A 70 -13.81 16.03 8.65
CA HIS A 70 -13.64 15.88 10.09
C HIS A 70 -12.69 14.72 10.41
N GLY A 71 -11.98 14.86 11.53
CA GLY A 71 -11.21 13.78 12.15
C GLY A 71 -9.77 13.69 11.70
N ASP A 72 -8.94 13.15 12.59
CA ASP A 72 -7.58 12.72 12.29
C ASP A 72 -7.61 11.21 11.99
N VAL A 73 -8.42 10.84 10.99
CA VAL A 73 -8.66 9.44 10.62
C VAL A 73 -7.34 8.72 10.37
N PHE A 74 -6.35 9.45 9.87
CA PHE A 74 -4.99 9.00 9.65
C PHE A 74 -4.28 8.50 10.92
N LYS A 75 -4.47 9.19 12.06
CA LYS A 75 -4.01 8.68 13.37
C LYS A 75 -4.85 7.50 13.83
N ASP A 76 -6.17 7.56 13.68
CA ASP A 76 -7.05 6.49 14.14
C ASP A 76 -6.75 5.17 13.42
N VAL A 77 -6.56 5.18 12.09
CA VAL A 77 -6.24 3.97 11.32
C VAL A 77 -4.85 3.44 11.60
N ARG A 78 -3.88 4.33 11.88
CA ARG A 78 -2.55 3.93 12.35
C ARG A 78 -2.66 3.24 13.71
N ASP A 79 -3.35 3.85 14.66
CA ASP A 79 -3.36 3.39 16.05
C ASP A 79 -4.25 2.16 16.25
N CYS A 80 -5.34 2.03 15.49
CA CYS A 80 -6.29 0.92 15.61
C CYS A 80 -6.01 -0.26 14.66
N TYR A 81 -5.45 0.00 13.48
CA TYR A 81 -5.23 -1.02 12.43
C TYR A 81 -3.77 -1.13 11.98
N ASN A 82 -2.85 -0.43 12.64
CA ASN A 82 -1.41 -0.46 12.36
C ASN A 82 -1.09 -0.09 10.90
N CYS A 83 -1.89 0.80 10.30
CA CYS A 83 -1.65 1.28 8.95
C CYS A 83 -0.45 2.25 8.93
N ALA A 84 0.50 2.02 8.03
CA ALA A 84 1.72 2.85 7.94
C ALA A 84 1.62 3.96 6.88
N ALA A 85 0.82 3.74 5.83
CA ALA A 85 0.61 4.68 4.73
C ALA A 85 -0.83 4.59 4.18
N VAL A 86 -1.17 5.46 3.22
CA VAL A 86 -2.48 5.52 2.57
C VAL A 86 -2.37 5.56 1.06
N GLU A 87 -3.26 4.83 0.42
CA GLU A 87 -3.51 4.75 -1.01
C GLU A 87 -5.01 4.49 -1.23
N MET A 88 -5.47 4.17 -2.44
CA MET A 88 -6.91 4.14 -2.74
C MET A 88 -7.37 2.90 -3.53
N GLU A 89 -6.56 1.85 -3.66
CA GLU A 89 -6.82 0.76 -4.62
C GLU A 89 -6.64 -0.67 -4.06
N SER A 90 -5.71 -0.87 -3.14
CA SER A 90 -5.20 -2.20 -2.77
C SER A 90 -6.26 -3.10 -2.14
N PHE A 91 -7.19 -2.54 -1.37
CA PHE A 91 -8.26 -3.33 -0.76
C PHE A 91 -9.17 -3.97 -1.82
N ALA A 92 -9.59 -3.19 -2.82
CA ALA A 92 -10.39 -3.70 -3.92
C ALA A 92 -9.59 -4.67 -4.79
N LEU A 93 -8.30 -4.39 -5.05
CA LEU A 93 -7.42 -5.29 -5.78
C LEU A 93 -7.34 -6.68 -5.12
N PHE A 94 -7.11 -6.73 -3.81
CA PHE A 94 -7.02 -7.99 -3.05
C PHE A 94 -8.37 -8.72 -3.00
N ALA A 95 -9.48 -7.99 -2.82
CA ALA A 95 -10.83 -8.57 -2.85
C ALA A 95 -11.13 -9.26 -4.19
N ASN A 96 -10.84 -8.59 -5.31
CA ASN A 96 -11.03 -9.14 -6.65
C ASN A 96 -10.15 -10.37 -6.89
N ALA A 97 -8.86 -10.29 -6.51
CA ALA A 97 -7.93 -11.41 -6.68
C ALA A 97 -8.39 -12.65 -5.89
N ARG A 98 -8.80 -12.47 -4.62
CA ARG A 98 -9.35 -13.53 -3.77
C ARG A 98 -10.59 -14.19 -4.41
N TYR A 99 -11.55 -13.39 -4.85
CA TYR A 99 -12.78 -13.89 -5.48
C TYR A 99 -12.51 -14.66 -6.78
N LEU A 100 -11.64 -14.12 -7.64
CA LEU A 100 -11.30 -14.71 -8.93
C LEU A 100 -10.27 -15.84 -8.85
N LYS A 101 -9.81 -16.20 -7.64
CA LYS A 101 -8.73 -17.16 -7.39
C LYS A 101 -7.46 -16.82 -8.19
N LYS A 102 -7.15 -15.52 -8.23
CA LYS A 102 -5.93 -14.95 -8.81
C LYS A 102 -5.02 -14.46 -7.69
N LYS A 103 -3.81 -14.05 -8.07
CA LYS A 103 -2.81 -13.52 -7.17
C LYS A 103 -2.68 -12.01 -7.40
N ALA A 104 -2.50 -11.26 -6.32
CA ALA A 104 -2.22 -9.83 -6.37
C ALA A 104 -1.35 -9.41 -5.18
N ALA A 105 -0.51 -8.42 -5.40
CA ALA A 105 0.27 -7.72 -4.39
C ALA A 105 0.28 -6.23 -4.72
N CYS A 106 0.59 -5.39 -3.73
CA CYS A 106 0.75 -3.96 -3.93
C CYS A 106 2.13 -3.53 -3.43
N ILE A 107 2.77 -2.68 -4.22
CA ILE A 107 4.02 -2.02 -3.89
C ILE A 107 3.83 -0.52 -4.16
N LEU A 108 4.32 0.32 -3.24
CA LEU A 108 4.09 1.76 -3.24
C LEU A 108 5.43 2.49 -3.09
N THR A 109 5.52 3.68 -3.67
CA THR A 109 6.56 4.67 -3.31
C THR A 109 5.90 5.81 -2.55
N VAL A 110 6.46 6.19 -1.41
CA VAL A 110 5.93 7.29 -0.59
C VAL A 110 6.17 8.61 -1.33
N SER A 111 5.08 9.27 -1.74
CA SER A 111 5.13 10.54 -2.47
C SER A 111 5.02 11.76 -1.56
N ASP A 112 4.33 11.61 -0.43
CA ASP A 112 3.95 12.71 0.46
C ASP A 112 3.95 12.20 1.90
N SER A 113 4.34 13.05 2.84
CA SER A 113 4.41 12.72 4.26
C SER A 113 3.41 13.54 5.04
N LEU A 114 2.39 12.87 5.59
CA LEU A 114 1.41 13.49 6.50
C LEU A 114 2.00 13.82 7.88
N VAL A 115 3.25 13.39 8.15
CA VAL A 115 3.97 13.68 9.41
C VAL A 115 4.82 14.93 9.26
N THR A 116 5.58 15.05 8.17
CA THR A 116 6.50 16.18 7.92
C THR A 116 5.87 17.27 7.05
N HIS A 117 4.72 17.01 6.44
CA HIS A 117 4.07 17.85 5.43
C HIS A 117 4.94 18.11 4.18
N GLU A 118 5.93 17.26 3.95
CA GLU A 118 6.71 17.26 2.72
C GLU A 118 5.89 16.58 1.61
N GLU A 119 5.96 17.15 0.40
CA GLU A 119 5.25 16.66 -0.78
C GLU A 119 6.19 16.68 -1.98
N THR A 120 6.08 15.67 -2.84
CA THR A 120 6.87 15.62 -4.09
C THR A 120 6.18 16.40 -5.20
N THR A 121 6.97 17.09 -6.02
CA THR A 121 6.49 17.73 -7.25
C THR A 121 6.12 16.68 -8.30
N ALA A 122 5.24 17.02 -9.24
CA ALA A 122 4.84 16.11 -10.31
C ALA A 122 6.03 15.60 -11.16
N ALA A 123 7.04 16.45 -11.37
CA ALA A 123 8.27 16.09 -12.10
C ALA A 123 9.14 15.07 -11.33
N GLU A 124 9.23 15.22 -10.00
CA GLU A 124 9.93 14.26 -9.15
C GLU A 124 9.20 12.92 -9.15
N ARG A 125 7.87 12.89 -9.04
CA ARG A 125 7.09 11.64 -9.13
C ARG A 125 7.34 10.89 -10.43
N GLN A 126 7.39 11.61 -11.55
CA GLN A 126 7.63 11.02 -12.86
C GLN A 126 9.03 10.37 -12.99
N SER A 127 10.04 10.92 -12.32
CA SER A 127 11.45 10.55 -12.51
C SER A 127 12.04 9.71 -11.39
N SER A 128 11.43 9.71 -10.20
CA SER A 128 12.04 9.19 -8.96
C SER A 128 11.50 7.84 -8.52
N PHE A 129 10.41 7.34 -9.12
CA PHE A 129 9.72 6.12 -8.70
C PHE A 129 10.25 4.84 -9.35
N ASN A 130 11.47 4.89 -9.87
CA ASN A 130 12.09 3.76 -10.61
C ASN A 130 12.32 2.54 -9.71
N LYS A 131 12.68 2.74 -8.44
CA LYS A 131 12.97 1.65 -7.47
C LYS A 131 11.81 0.65 -7.36
N MET A 132 10.59 1.16 -7.19
CA MET A 132 9.38 0.34 -7.10
C MET A 132 9.16 -0.47 -8.38
N MET A 133 9.36 0.15 -9.54
CA MET A 133 9.21 -0.51 -10.84
C MET A 133 10.28 -1.58 -11.07
N GLU A 134 11.54 -1.29 -10.71
CA GLU A 134 12.64 -2.24 -10.79
C GLU A 134 12.37 -3.49 -9.95
N ILE A 135 11.89 -3.32 -8.70
CA ILE A 135 11.49 -4.43 -7.84
C ILE A 135 10.35 -5.23 -8.47
N ALA A 136 9.29 -4.56 -8.93
CA ALA A 136 8.12 -5.23 -9.51
C ALA A 136 8.48 -6.02 -10.78
N LEU A 137 9.32 -5.45 -11.65
CA LEU A 137 9.79 -6.12 -12.87
C LEU A 137 10.73 -7.29 -12.56
N GLU A 138 11.59 -7.17 -11.56
CA GLU A 138 12.47 -8.26 -11.14
C GLU A 138 11.69 -9.42 -10.50
N ALA A 139 10.64 -9.12 -9.72
CA ALA A 139 9.78 -10.14 -9.10
C ALA A 139 8.86 -10.87 -10.10
N ALA A 140 8.54 -10.24 -11.22
CA ALA A 140 7.65 -10.79 -12.25
C ALA A 140 8.37 -11.65 -13.31
N LYS A 141 9.69 -11.82 -13.21
CA LYS A 141 10.51 -12.66 -14.11
C LYS A 141 10.33 -14.14 -13.83
#